data_AF-A0A4W5Q2N7-F1
#
_entry.id   AF-A0A4W5Q2N7-F1
#
_cell.length_a   1.000
_cell.length_b   1.000
_cell.length_c   1.000
_cell.angle_alpha   90.00
_cell.angle_beta   90.00
_cell.angle_gamma   90.00
#
_symmetry.space_group_name_H-M   'P 1'
#
loop_
_entity.id
_entity.type
_entity.pdbx_description
1 polymer ?
#
loop_
_entity_poly.entity_id
_entity_poly.type
_entity_poly.pdbx_seq_one_letter_code
_entity_poly.pdbx_strand_id
1 'polypeptide(L)'
;MTFALKVTPFSVRSLSEASVAMERFKSLFLMAEVEMIRDKPQNPQVAVEMTGASLAWETAGHSAQPTPRGTPLVGATLRHGRRRPAQKDKAGEQAGRLLKEGEILSSPEGNSPPIPSVSQRLQRTLHCVDLTVQQGKLTGICGSVGSGKTSLISAILGQMTLLEGKVAVNGDFAYVAQQAWILNATLRDNILFGKEYEEERFQAVLSACCLRPDLAILPNADLTEVSIINCLSTMKIRLWALLCLNEQKLYRSA
;
A
#
# COMPACT_ATOMS: atom_id res chain seq x y z
N MET A 1 -12.59 36.48 -34.35
CA MET A 1 -12.59 35.03 -34.71
C MET A 1 -11.26 34.31 -34.45
N THR A 2 -10.13 35.01 -34.30
CA THR A 2 -8.80 34.41 -34.05
C THR A 2 -8.60 33.85 -32.63
N PHE A 3 -9.36 34.31 -31.64
CA PHE A 3 -9.30 33.79 -30.27
C PHE A 3 -9.82 32.35 -30.17
N ALA A 4 -10.97 32.06 -30.78
CA ALA A 4 -11.58 30.73 -30.74
C ALA A 4 -10.63 29.66 -31.32
N LEU A 5 -10.07 29.89 -32.51
CA LEU A 5 -9.14 28.95 -33.15
C LEU A 5 -7.83 28.73 -32.36
N LYS A 6 -7.38 29.74 -31.60
CA LYS A 6 -6.18 29.63 -30.76
C LYS A 6 -6.44 28.85 -29.46
N VAL A 7 -7.66 28.86 -28.93
CA VAL A 7 -8.01 28.22 -27.66
C VAL A 7 -8.45 26.76 -27.85
N THR A 8 -9.04 26.42 -29.00
CA THR A 8 -9.49 25.06 -29.32
C THR A 8 -8.46 23.94 -29.04
N PRO A 9 -7.18 24.02 -29.46
CA PRO A 9 -6.22 22.95 -29.20
C PRO A 9 -5.93 22.75 -27.71
N PHE A 10 -5.95 23.84 -26.92
CA PHE A 10 -5.81 23.75 -25.46
C PHE A 10 -7.05 23.13 -24.82
N SER A 11 -8.26 23.49 -25.26
CA SER A 11 -9.49 22.90 -24.76
C SER A 11 -9.58 21.39 -25.06
N VAL A 12 -9.19 20.96 -26.27
CA VAL A 12 -9.18 19.54 -26.65
C VAL A 12 -8.16 18.76 -25.82
N ARG A 13 -6.97 19.33 -25.58
CA ARG A 13 -5.96 18.73 -24.71
C ARG A 13 -6.46 18.61 -23.26
N SER A 14 -7.05 19.67 -22.71
CA SER A 14 -7.60 19.63 -21.35
C SER A 14 -8.71 18.60 -21.22
N LEU A 15 -9.55 18.43 -22.26
CA LEU A 15 -10.61 17.43 -22.26
C LEU A 15 -10.05 15.99 -22.32
N SER A 16 -8.99 15.75 -23.09
CA SER A 16 -8.37 14.42 -23.14
C SER A 16 -7.66 14.08 -21.83
N GLU A 17 -6.94 15.02 -21.23
CA GLU A 17 -6.32 14.86 -19.91
C GLU A 17 -7.38 14.61 -18.82
N ALA A 18 -8.48 15.36 -18.85
CA ALA A 18 -9.60 15.17 -17.92
C ALA A 18 -10.29 13.81 -18.10
N SER A 19 -10.47 13.33 -19.34
CA SER A 19 -11.07 12.02 -19.61
C SER A 19 -10.23 10.89 -19.03
N VAL A 20 -8.90 10.93 -19.23
CA VAL A 20 -7.98 9.93 -18.66
C VAL A 20 -7.98 10.01 -17.12
N ALA A 21 -8.02 11.21 -16.54
CA ALA A 21 -8.12 11.37 -15.09
C ALA A 21 -9.44 10.80 -14.55
N MET A 22 -10.55 11.03 -15.23
CA MET A 22 -11.87 10.52 -14.83
C MET A 22 -11.92 8.99 -14.87
N GLU A 23 -11.31 8.35 -15.87
CA GLU A 23 -11.19 6.89 -15.92
C GLU A 23 -10.40 6.33 -14.73
N ARG A 24 -9.31 7.00 -14.32
CA ARG A 24 -8.53 6.62 -13.13
C ARG A 24 -9.35 6.77 -11.85
N PHE A 25 -10.09 7.86 -11.70
CA PHE A 25 -10.98 8.05 -10.55
C PHE A 25 -12.09 7.01 -10.53
N LYS A 26 -12.70 6.70 -11.67
CA LYS A 26 -13.70 5.62 -11.78
C LYS A 26 -13.12 4.30 -11.31
N SER A 27 -11.90 3.96 -11.72
CA SER A 27 -11.24 2.74 -11.25
C SER A 27 -11.06 2.74 -9.74
N LEU A 28 -10.71 3.86 -9.12
CA LEU A 28 -10.52 3.97 -7.67
C LEU A 28 -11.83 3.87 -6.89
N PHE A 29 -12.88 4.54 -7.36
CA PHE A 29 -14.19 4.51 -6.70
C PHE A 29 -14.94 3.18 -6.86
N LEU A 30 -14.60 2.39 -7.89
CA LEU A 30 -15.17 1.06 -8.12
C LEU A 30 -14.30 -0.09 -7.57
N MET A 31 -13.20 0.21 -6.86
CA MET A 31 -12.43 -0.85 -6.19
C MET A 31 -13.30 -1.52 -5.12
N ALA A 32 -13.15 -2.84 -4.99
CA ALA A 32 -13.85 -3.60 -3.96
C ALA A 32 -13.47 -3.08 -2.57
N GLU A 33 -14.47 -2.88 -1.72
CA GLU A 33 -14.25 -2.53 -0.33
C GLU A 33 -13.64 -3.74 0.39
N VAL A 34 -12.60 -3.50 1.22
CA VAL A 34 -11.97 -4.56 2.00
C VAL A 34 -12.89 -4.89 3.18
N GLU A 35 -13.55 -6.04 3.12
CA GLU A 35 -14.33 -6.55 4.24
C GLU A 35 -13.39 -7.01 5.36
N MET A 36 -13.43 -6.27 6.47
CA MET A 36 -12.74 -6.66 7.70
C MET A 36 -13.40 -7.91 8.27
N ILE A 37 -12.59 -8.85 8.78
CA ILE A 37 -13.08 -10.05 9.48
C ILE A 37 -13.83 -9.62 10.76
N ARG A 38 -15.10 -10.02 10.89
CA ARG A 38 -16.04 -9.54 11.94
C ARG A 38 -16.62 -10.65 12.83
N ASP A 39 -16.16 -11.88 12.69
CA ASP A 39 -16.72 -12.97 13.48
C ASP A 39 -16.39 -12.78 14.96
N LYS A 40 -17.40 -12.96 15.82
CA LYS A 40 -17.19 -13.01 17.27
C LYS A 40 -16.85 -14.44 17.70
N PRO A 41 -15.94 -14.62 18.65
CA PRO A 41 -15.63 -15.94 19.20
C PRO A 41 -16.86 -16.51 19.91
N GLN A 42 -16.94 -17.84 19.99
CA GLN A 42 -18.08 -18.51 20.63
C GLN A 42 -18.15 -18.23 22.14
N ASN A 43 -16.99 -18.04 22.78
CA ASN A 43 -16.89 -17.75 24.20
C ASN A 43 -16.48 -16.28 24.43
N PRO A 44 -17.22 -15.49 25.21
CA PRO A 44 -16.89 -14.08 25.47
C PRO A 44 -15.59 -13.87 26.25
N GLN A 45 -15.07 -14.89 26.95
CA GLN A 45 -13.78 -14.83 27.64
C GLN A 45 -12.58 -14.89 26.68
N VAL A 46 -12.81 -15.32 25.44
CA VAL A 46 -11.79 -15.38 24.40
C VAL A 46 -11.76 -14.05 23.67
N ALA A 47 -10.58 -13.45 23.58
CA ALA A 47 -10.35 -12.22 22.84
C ALA A 47 -10.11 -12.52 21.36
N VAL A 48 -9.29 -13.53 21.04
CA VAL A 48 -8.95 -13.92 19.66
C VAL A 48 -9.03 -15.44 19.52
N GLU A 49 -9.72 -15.90 18.49
CA GLU A 49 -9.87 -17.31 18.13
C GLU A 49 -9.55 -17.50 16.64
N MET A 50 -8.60 -18.35 16.32
CA MET A 50 -8.28 -18.78 14.96
C MET A 50 -8.34 -20.30 14.93
N THR A 51 -9.07 -20.87 13.97
CA THR A 51 -9.19 -22.33 13.80
C THR A 51 -8.95 -22.71 12.36
N GLY A 52 -7.90 -23.48 12.09
CA GLY A 52 -7.49 -23.92 10.76
C GLY A 52 -7.24 -22.77 9.78
N ALA A 53 -6.90 -21.57 10.29
CA ALA A 53 -6.93 -20.36 9.48
C ALA A 53 -5.72 -20.28 8.53
N SER A 54 -5.98 -20.22 7.23
CA SER A 54 -4.97 -19.96 6.21
C SER A 54 -5.21 -18.60 5.56
N LEU A 55 -4.22 -17.71 5.64
CA LEU A 55 -4.35 -16.31 5.20
C LEU A 55 -3.28 -15.93 4.18
N ALA A 56 -3.67 -15.01 3.29
CA ALA A 56 -2.83 -14.53 2.21
C ALA A 56 -2.76 -13.01 2.15
N TRP A 57 -1.64 -12.51 1.64
CA TRP A 57 -1.57 -11.13 1.17
C TRP A 57 -2.14 -11.06 -0.24
N GLU A 58 -2.95 -10.02 -0.47
CA GLU A 58 -3.28 -9.63 -1.81
C GLU A 58 -2.04 -9.02 -2.46
N THR A 59 -1.44 -9.77 -3.39
CA THR A 59 -0.47 -9.15 -4.27
C THR A 59 -1.28 -8.42 -5.34
N ALA A 60 -1.50 -7.11 -5.14
CA ALA A 60 -1.75 -6.23 -6.27
C ALA A 60 -0.57 -6.50 -7.21
N GLY A 61 -0.82 -7.17 -8.33
CA GLY A 61 0.22 -7.71 -9.18
C GLY A 61 1.26 -6.62 -9.35
N HIS A 62 2.46 -6.82 -8.78
CA HIS A 62 3.59 -5.99 -9.16
C HIS A 62 3.58 -6.08 -10.67
N SER A 63 3.26 -4.94 -11.30
CA SER A 63 3.48 -4.75 -12.70
C SER A 63 4.91 -5.22 -12.89
N ALA A 64 5.07 -6.41 -13.47
CA ALA A 64 6.24 -6.70 -14.25
C ALA A 64 6.14 -5.67 -15.37
N GLN A 65 6.64 -4.45 -15.09
CA GLN A 65 6.88 -3.44 -16.08
C GLN A 65 7.62 -4.19 -17.19
N PRO A 66 7.05 -4.31 -18.40
CA PRO A 66 7.88 -4.64 -19.54
C PRO A 66 8.87 -3.49 -19.60
N THR A 67 10.14 -3.77 -19.28
CA THR A 67 11.25 -2.86 -19.57
C THR A 67 11.00 -2.27 -20.96
N PRO A 68 10.94 -0.94 -21.13
CA PRO A 68 10.63 -0.36 -22.43
C PRO A 68 11.69 -0.81 -23.43
N ARG A 69 11.29 -1.73 -24.31
CA ARG A 69 12.07 -2.12 -25.49
C ARG A 69 12.16 -0.90 -26.39
N GLY A 70 13.39 -0.42 -26.58
CA GLY A 70 13.81 0.31 -27.76
C GLY A 70 13.22 1.70 -27.93
N THR A 71 13.81 2.70 -27.28
CA THR A 71 13.84 4.04 -27.87
C THR A 71 14.64 3.97 -29.19
N PRO A 72 14.10 4.45 -30.32
CA PRO A 72 14.86 4.56 -31.55
C PRO A 72 15.90 5.69 -31.38
N LEU A 73 17.17 5.30 -31.35
CA LEU A 73 18.30 6.23 -31.29
C LEU A 73 18.50 6.86 -32.67
N VAL A 74 17.95 8.05 -32.89
CA VAL A 74 18.28 8.88 -34.04
C VAL A 74 19.61 9.57 -33.77
N GLY A 75 20.63 9.15 -34.53
CA GLY A 75 21.80 9.97 -34.88
C GLY A 75 22.92 10.12 -33.85
N ALA A 76 23.93 9.25 -33.92
CA ALA A 76 25.31 9.61 -33.56
C ALA A 76 26.33 8.66 -34.24
N THR A 77 26.90 9.16 -35.34
CA THR A 77 28.24 8.88 -35.89
C THR A 77 29.03 7.67 -35.34
N LEU A 78 29.03 6.58 -36.11
CA LEU A 78 29.95 5.45 -35.95
C LEU A 78 31.38 5.82 -36.38
N ARG A 79 32.29 5.94 -35.40
CA ARG A 79 33.75 5.84 -35.61
C ARG A 79 34.16 4.36 -35.73
N HIS A 80 35.01 4.10 -36.72
CA HIS A 80 35.63 2.82 -37.07
C HIS A 80 36.33 2.10 -35.91
N GLY A 81 36.23 0.76 -35.90
CA GLY A 81 37.04 -0.10 -35.03
C GLY A 81 36.84 -1.60 -35.23
N ARG A 82 37.39 -2.15 -36.33
CA ARG A 82 37.85 -3.54 -36.57
C ARG A 82 37.25 -4.67 -35.69
N ARG A 83 36.55 -5.61 -36.33
CA ARG A 83 36.89 -7.05 -36.28
C ARG A 83 36.16 -7.85 -37.38
N ARG A 84 36.92 -8.75 -38.01
CA ARG A 84 36.55 -9.69 -39.10
C ARG A 84 35.53 -10.73 -38.61
N PRO A 85 34.72 -11.33 -39.50
CA PRO A 85 35.14 -12.60 -40.11
C PRO A 85 34.73 -12.75 -41.59
N ALA A 86 35.06 -13.93 -42.13
CA ALA A 86 35.31 -14.25 -43.51
C ALA A 86 34.06 -14.55 -44.39
N GLN A 87 34.13 -14.00 -45.61
CA GLN A 87 33.87 -14.57 -46.94
C GLN A 87 33.09 -15.89 -47.10
N LYS A 88 31.97 -15.78 -47.84
CA LYS A 88 31.47 -16.61 -48.97
C LYS A 88 29.98 -16.25 -49.15
N ASP A 89 29.33 -16.18 -50.30
CA ASP A 89 29.66 -16.12 -51.73
C ASP A 89 28.29 -15.84 -52.41
N LYS A 90 28.31 -15.06 -53.50
CA LYS A 90 27.41 -15.10 -54.69
C LYS A 90 25.91 -14.72 -54.64
N ALA A 91 25.63 -13.64 -55.41
CA ALA A 91 24.78 -13.57 -56.61
C ALA A 91 23.25 -13.33 -56.54
N GLY A 92 22.80 -12.42 -57.43
CA GLY A 92 21.44 -12.30 -58.01
C GLY A 92 20.54 -11.29 -57.28
N GLU A 93 20.35 -10.04 -57.71
CA GLU A 93 19.72 -9.51 -58.93
C GLU A 93 18.17 -9.55 -58.97
N GLN A 94 17.60 -8.39 -59.31
CA GLN A 94 16.26 -8.08 -59.84
C GLN A 94 15.07 -7.76 -58.90
N ALA A 95 14.91 -6.44 -58.72
CA ALA A 95 13.72 -5.61 -58.97
C ALA A 95 12.34 -6.26 -59.23
N GLY A 96 11.30 -5.69 -58.61
CA GLY A 96 10.00 -5.51 -59.27
C GLY A 96 8.74 -5.42 -58.41
N ARG A 97 7.96 -4.34 -58.65
CA ARG A 97 6.50 -4.16 -58.50
C ARG A 97 5.98 -3.74 -57.11
N LEU A 98 5.67 -2.45 -56.88
CA LEU A 98 4.59 -1.56 -57.39
C LEU A 98 3.20 -1.92 -56.82
N LEU A 99 2.77 -1.06 -55.90
CA LEU A 99 1.52 -1.09 -55.13
C LEU A 99 0.31 -0.82 -56.04
N LYS A 100 -0.80 -1.50 -55.76
CA LYS A 100 -2.13 -1.15 -56.28
C LYS A 100 -3.07 -0.86 -55.11
N GLU A 101 -3.75 0.26 -55.20
CA GLU A 101 -4.84 0.70 -54.31
C GLU A 101 -6.14 -0.07 -54.54
N GLY A 102 -6.95 -0.12 -53.47
CA GLY A 102 -8.40 0.00 -53.53
C GLY A 102 -9.21 -1.26 -53.25
N GLU A 103 -9.87 -1.32 -52.09
CA GLU A 103 -11.29 -1.65 -51.97
C GLU A 103 -11.84 -1.35 -50.55
N ILE A 104 -13.16 -1.24 -50.47
CA ILE A 104 -13.96 -0.33 -49.64
C ILE A 104 -14.54 -0.99 -48.37
N LEU A 105 -14.61 -0.19 -47.30
CA LEU A 105 -15.54 -0.15 -46.14
C LEU A 105 -16.29 -1.42 -45.67
N SER A 106 -16.06 -1.80 -44.41
CA SER A 106 -17.15 -2.16 -43.47
C SER A 106 -16.72 -1.87 -42.02
N SER A 107 -17.52 -1.06 -41.34
CA SER A 107 -17.64 -0.95 -39.87
C SER A 107 -18.96 -1.67 -39.54
N PRO A 108 -19.15 -2.40 -38.42
CA PRO A 108 -19.14 -1.79 -37.09
C PRO A 108 -18.67 -2.69 -35.93
N GLU A 109 -18.76 -2.10 -34.74
CA GLU A 109 -18.93 -2.73 -33.41
C GLU A 109 -17.75 -2.65 -32.45
N GLY A 110 -18.05 -1.98 -31.33
CA GLY A 110 -17.12 -1.55 -30.32
C GLY A 110 -16.48 -2.73 -29.61
N ASN A 111 -15.17 -2.80 -29.72
CA ASN A 111 -14.35 -3.56 -28.80
C ASN A 111 -13.73 -2.55 -27.84
N SER A 112 -14.44 -2.25 -26.75
CA SER A 112 -13.75 -1.71 -25.57
C SER A 112 -12.65 -2.72 -25.23
N PRO A 113 -11.38 -2.33 -25.09
CA PRO A 113 -10.35 -3.27 -24.68
C PRO A 113 -10.81 -3.92 -23.37
N PRO A 114 -10.74 -5.25 -23.24
CA PRO A 114 -11.13 -5.90 -22.00
C PRO A 114 -10.32 -5.27 -20.88
N ILE A 115 -11.03 -4.72 -19.90
CA ILE A 115 -10.46 -4.30 -18.63
C ILE A 115 -9.55 -5.45 -18.21
N PRO A 116 -8.24 -5.25 -18.01
CA PRO A 116 -7.39 -6.34 -17.56
C PRO A 116 -7.95 -6.78 -16.21
N SER A 117 -8.57 -7.95 -16.19
CA SER A 117 -8.91 -8.64 -14.96
C SER A 117 -7.58 -8.93 -14.28
N VAL A 118 -7.18 -8.02 -13.40
CA VAL A 118 -6.00 -8.17 -12.56
C VAL A 118 -6.22 -9.49 -11.84
N SER A 119 -5.55 -10.55 -12.30
CA SER A 119 -5.56 -11.84 -11.64
C SER A 119 -4.79 -11.63 -10.33
N GLN A 120 -5.51 -11.23 -9.29
CA GLN A 120 -4.98 -11.06 -7.94
C GLN A 120 -4.36 -12.39 -7.52
N ARG A 121 -3.03 -12.45 -7.50
CA ARG A 121 -2.33 -13.64 -6.98
C ARG A 121 -2.28 -13.50 -5.48
N LEU A 122 -3.17 -14.20 -4.80
CA LEU A 122 -3.14 -14.32 -3.34
C LEU A 122 -1.93 -15.20 -2.96
N GLN A 123 -0.96 -14.63 -2.25
CA GLN A 123 0.17 -15.39 -1.72
C GLN A 123 -0.12 -15.83 -0.29
N ARG A 124 -0.42 -17.13 -0.13
CA ARG A 124 -0.58 -17.76 1.19
C ARG A 124 0.70 -17.55 2.00
N THR A 125 0.55 -16.89 3.14
CA THR A 125 1.65 -16.56 4.06
C THR A 125 1.47 -17.27 5.40
N LEU A 126 0.24 -17.42 5.86
CA LEU A 126 -0.12 -18.18 7.06
C LEU A 126 -0.87 -19.44 6.65
N HIS A 127 -0.52 -20.56 7.26
CA HIS A 127 -1.04 -21.88 6.91
C HIS A 127 -1.59 -22.56 8.16
N CYS A 128 -2.87 -22.93 8.13
CA CYS A 128 -3.54 -23.74 9.15
C CYS A 128 -3.21 -23.30 10.59
N VAL A 129 -3.41 -22.02 10.88
CA VAL A 129 -3.12 -21.44 12.19
C VAL A 129 -4.26 -21.70 13.16
N ASP A 130 -3.94 -22.36 14.26
CA ASP A 130 -4.81 -22.52 15.42
C ASP A 130 -4.27 -21.66 16.58
N LEU A 131 -5.06 -20.69 17.04
CA LEU A 131 -4.66 -19.77 18.10
C LEU A 131 -5.87 -19.40 18.96
N THR A 132 -5.70 -19.43 20.28
CA THR A 132 -6.72 -18.94 21.22
C THR A 132 -6.07 -18.04 22.26
N VAL A 133 -6.48 -16.77 22.30
CA VAL A 133 -6.00 -15.78 23.27
C VAL A 133 -7.16 -15.41 24.20
N GLN A 134 -6.95 -15.62 25.49
CA GLN A 134 -7.92 -15.28 26.54
C GLN A 134 -7.81 -13.81 26.92
N GLN A 135 -8.93 -13.19 27.29
CA GLN A 135 -8.95 -11.82 27.78
C GLN A 135 -8.13 -11.69 29.08
N GLY A 136 -7.42 -10.57 29.24
CA GLY A 136 -6.62 -10.29 30.44
C GLY A 136 -5.29 -11.05 30.56
N LYS A 137 -4.89 -11.82 29.54
CA LYS A 137 -3.60 -12.53 29.51
C LYS A 137 -2.60 -11.86 28.58
N LEU A 138 -1.35 -11.73 29.04
CA LEU A 138 -0.23 -11.31 28.21
C LEU A 138 0.30 -12.53 27.43
N THR A 139 0.21 -12.47 26.09
CA THR A 139 0.67 -13.55 25.20
C THR A 139 1.82 -13.04 24.32
N GLY A 140 2.94 -13.74 24.33
CA GLY A 140 4.10 -13.44 23.49
C GLY A 140 4.17 -14.33 22.25
N ILE A 141 4.50 -13.76 21.10
CA ILE A 141 4.71 -14.49 19.83
C ILE A 141 6.21 -14.47 19.50
N CYS A 142 6.83 -15.64 19.44
CA CYS A 142 8.27 -15.80 19.19
C CYS A 142 8.52 -16.61 17.92
N GLY A 143 9.60 -16.33 17.21
CA GLY A 143 9.97 -17.05 15.99
C GLY A 143 11.05 -16.33 15.17
N SER A 144 11.65 -17.03 14.21
CA SER A 144 12.69 -16.49 13.32
C SER A 144 12.20 -15.31 12.46
N VAL A 145 13.13 -14.49 11.95
CA VAL A 145 12.77 -13.43 10.98
C VAL A 145 12.13 -14.08 9.74
N GLY A 146 11.02 -13.52 9.26
CA GLY A 146 10.26 -14.09 8.14
C GLY A 146 9.27 -15.19 8.50
N SER A 147 9.16 -15.60 9.78
CA SER A 147 8.21 -16.65 10.21
C SER A 147 6.74 -16.22 10.22
N GLY A 148 6.39 -15.05 9.70
CA GLY A 148 5.00 -14.57 9.64
C GLY A 148 4.46 -13.93 10.93
N LYS A 149 5.28 -13.54 11.92
CA LYS A 149 4.80 -12.89 13.16
C LYS A 149 3.98 -11.62 12.90
N THR A 150 4.52 -10.71 12.09
CA THR A 150 3.83 -9.46 11.73
C THR A 150 2.58 -9.78 10.91
N SER A 151 2.63 -10.77 10.03
CA SER A 151 1.46 -11.24 9.28
C SER A 151 0.39 -11.81 10.19
N LEU A 152 0.75 -12.54 11.25
CA LEU A 152 -0.20 -13.03 12.25
C LEU A 152 -0.92 -11.87 12.96
N ILE A 153 -0.19 -10.81 13.32
CA ILE A 153 -0.80 -9.60 13.89
C ILE A 153 -1.74 -8.93 12.87
N SER A 154 -1.31 -8.78 11.62
CA SER A 154 -2.16 -8.24 10.55
C SER A 154 -3.40 -9.10 10.27
N ALA A 155 -3.31 -10.41 10.39
CA ALA A 155 -4.45 -11.33 10.30
C ALA A 155 -5.47 -11.08 11.42
N ILE A 156 -5.00 -10.90 12.65
CA ILE A 156 -5.85 -10.58 13.80
C ILE A 156 -6.53 -9.21 13.62
N LEU A 157 -5.83 -8.23 13.05
CA LEU A 157 -6.38 -6.91 12.72
C LEU A 157 -7.33 -6.93 11.51
N GLY A 158 -7.52 -8.05 10.84
CA GLY A 158 -8.39 -8.16 9.66
C GLY A 158 -7.80 -7.56 8.37
N GLN A 159 -6.49 -7.32 8.31
CA GLN A 159 -5.81 -6.74 7.14
C GLN A 159 -5.42 -7.78 6.08
N MET A 160 -5.54 -9.07 6.38
CA MET A 160 -5.20 -10.18 5.47
C MET A 160 -6.46 -10.90 5.01
N THR A 161 -6.44 -11.41 3.78
CA THR A 161 -7.54 -12.18 3.23
C THR A 161 -7.53 -13.59 3.82
N LEU A 162 -8.63 -13.98 4.47
CA LEU A 162 -8.86 -15.35 4.91
C LEU A 162 -9.22 -16.22 3.69
N LEU A 163 -8.47 -17.29 3.47
CA LEU A 163 -8.77 -18.24 2.39
C LEU A 163 -9.54 -19.45 2.90
N GLU A 164 -9.13 -19.98 4.05
CA GLU A 164 -9.65 -21.21 4.65
C GLU A 164 -9.65 -21.07 6.18
N GLY A 165 -10.55 -21.78 6.86
CA GLY A 165 -10.68 -21.77 8.31
C GLY A 165 -11.55 -20.63 8.81
N LYS A 166 -11.34 -20.23 10.07
CA LYS A 166 -12.09 -19.17 10.74
C LYS A 166 -11.17 -18.30 11.58
N VAL A 167 -11.43 -16.99 11.58
CA VAL A 167 -10.79 -16.01 12.46
C VAL A 167 -11.89 -15.20 13.12
N ALA A 168 -11.88 -15.15 14.45
CA ALA A 168 -12.88 -14.46 15.23
C ALA A 168 -12.21 -13.62 16.33
N VAL A 169 -12.68 -12.38 16.50
CA VAL A 169 -12.10 -11.43 17.45
C VAL A 169 -13.19 -10.69 18.21
N ASN A 170 -12.94 -10.42 19.49
CA ASN A 170 -13.82 -9.69 20.38
C ASN A 170 -13.13 -8.43 20.93
N GLY A 171 -13.77 -7.28 20.77
CA GLY A 171 -13.34 -6.00 21.33
C GLY A 171 -12.72 -5.02 20.33
N ASP A 172 -12.22 -3.90 20.86
CA ASP A 172 -11.47 -2.88 20.12
C ASP A 172 -9.97 -3.23 20.15
N PHE A 173 -9.23 -2.83 19.11
CA PHE A 173 -7.77 -3.01 19.05
C PHE A 173 -7.01 -1.71 19.26
N ALA A 174 -5.90 -1.81 19.97
CA ALA A 174 -4.79 -0.87 19.88
C ALA A 174 -3.61 -1.57 19.19
N TYR A 175 -3.02 -0.92 18.19
CA TYR A 175 -1.92 -1.47 17.41
C TYR A 175 -0.71 -0.54 17.45
N VAL A 176 0.47 -1.14 17.63
CA VAL A 176 1.75 -0.45 17.56
C VAL A 176 2.62 -1.13 16.51
N ALA A 177 2.85 -0.42 15.41
CA ALA A 177 3.56 -0.93 14.25
C ALA A 177 5.07 -0.93 14.46
N GLN A 178 5.77 -1.95 13.91
CA GLN A 178 7.24 -2.10 13.98
C GLN A 178 8.01 -0.80 13.74
N GLN A 179 7.52 0.04 12.82
CA GLN A 179 8.02 1.39 12.59
C GLN A 179 6.94 2.40 13.00
N ALA A 180 7.29 3.27 13.94
CA ALA A 180 6.40 4.32 14.42
C ALA A 180 6.05 5.30 13.28
N TRP A 181 4.77 5.62 13.14
CA TRP A 181 4.30 6.72 12.32
C TRP A 181 3.94 7.89 13.24
N ILE A 182 4.50 9.07 12.95
CA ILE A 182 4.33 10.28 13.75
C ILE A 182 3.72 11.33 12.84
N LEU A 183 2.64 11.96 13.31
CA LEU A 183 1.97 13.05 12.63
C LEU A 183 2.80 14.33 12.76
N ASN A 184 2.79 15.16 11.72
CA ASN A 184 3.34 16.51 11.78
C ASN A 184 2.39 17.38 12.62
N ALA A 185 2.56 17.33 13.93
CA ALA A 185 1.73 18.00 14.93
C ALA A 185 2.53 18.15 16.24
N THR A 186 1.92 18.73 17.28
CA THR A 186 2.56 18.77 18.60
C THR A 186 2.73 17.36 19.16
N LEU A 187 3.68 17.18 20.07
CA LEU A 187 3.88 15.90 20.76
C LEU A 187 2.61 15.49 21.53
N ARG A 188 1.94 16.45 22.18
CA ARG A 188 0.64 16.25 22.84
C ARG A 188 -0.40 15.71 21.86
N ASP A 189 -0.55 16.30 20.68
CA ASP A 189 -1.54 15.85 19.69
C ASP A 189 -1.24 14.46 19.15
N ASN A 190 0.05 14.12 18.99
CA ASN A 190 0.46 12.77 18.64
C ASN A 190 0.10 11.73 19.73
N ILE A 191 0.16 12.12 21.01
CA ILE A 191 -0.22 11.25 22.13
C ILE A 191 -1.75 11.11 22.24
N LEU A 192 -2.48 12.23 22.15
CA LEU A 192 -3.94 12.27 22.25
C LEU A 192 -4.61 11.62 21.04
N PHE A 193 -4.03 11.80 19.85
CA PHE A 193 -4.50 11.25 18.57
C PHE A 193 -6.00 11.54 18.32
N GLY A 194 -6.39 12.79 18.55
CA GLY A 194 -7.77 13.27 18.36
C GLY A 194 -8.71 13.08 19.56
N LYS A 195 -8.24 12.52 20.68
CA LYS A 195 -8.99 12.52 21.95
C LYS A 195 -8.86 13.86 22.68
N GLU A 196 -9.83 14.15 23.54
CA GLU A 196 -9.80 15.33 24.41
C GLU A 196 -8.64 15.24 25.42
N TYR A 197 -8.10 16.40 25.79
CA TYR A 197 -7.01 16.49 26.76
C TYR A 197 -7.54 16.34 28.19
N GLU A 198 -7.11 15.28 28.85
CA GLU A 198 -7.41 14.99 30.26
C GLU A 198 -6.09 14.93 31.04
N GLU A 199 -5.86 15.91 31.91
CA GLU A 199 -4.57 16.10 32.60
C GLU A 199 -4.14 14.85 33.39
N GLU A 200 -5.04 14.27 34.21
CA GLU A 200 -4.70 13.12 35.06
C GLU A 200 -4.28 11.91 34.23
N ARG A 201 -5.06 11.59 33.18
CA ARG A 201 -4.76 10.50 32.25
C ARG A 201 -3.47 10.76 31.49
N PHE A 202 -3.28 11.98 30.99
CA PHE A 202 -2.09 12.36 30.26
C PHE A 202 -0.83 12.22 31.12
N GLN A 203 -0.86 12.72 32.36
CA GLN A 203 0.25 12.61 33.30
C GLN A 203 0.54 11.15 33.71
N ALA A 204 -0.50 10.34 33.93
CA ALA A 204 -0.34 8.91 34.23
C ALA A 204 0.36 8.18 33.08
N VAL A 205 -0.04 8.48 31.85
CA VAL A 205 0.51 7.91 30.61
C VAL A 205 1.97 8.36 30.40
N LEU A 206 2.29 9.65 30.62
CA LEU A 206 3.68 10.15 30.58
C LEU A 206 4.58 9.50 31.63
N SER A 207 4.05 9.25 32.82
CA SER A 207 4.76 8.58 33.92
C SER A 207 5.02 7.11 33.59
N ALA A 208 4.00 6.37 33.15
CA ALA A 208 4.11 4.95 32.79
C ALA A 208 5.11 4.72 31.65
N CYS A 209 5.17 5.61 30.67
CA CYS A 209 6.12 5.53 29.55
C CYS A 209 7.48 6.19 29.85
N CYS A 210 7.67 6.72 31.06
CA CYS A 210 8.90 7.41 31.46
C CYS A 210 9.31 8.54 30.50
N LEU A 211 8.35 9.26 29.90
CA LEU A 211 8.65 10.28 28.87
C LEU A 211 9.07 11.64 29.47
N ARG A 212 8.87 11.84 30.78
CA ARG A 212 9.20 13.12 31.46
C ARG A 212 10.63 13.62 31.22
N PRO A 213 11.69 12.79 31.28
CA PRO A 213 13.06 13.24 31.00
C PRO A 213 13.23 13.69 29.55
N ASP A 214 12.56 13.02 28.60
CA ASP A 214 12.62 13.38 27.18
C ASP A 214 11.93 14.73 26.93
N LEU A 215 10.78 14.97 27.58
CA LEU A 215 10.07 16.26 27.53
C LEU A 215 10.91 17.42 28.06
N ALA A 216 11.68 17.20 29.12
CA ALA A 216 12.50 18.24 29.75
C ALA A 216 13.64 18.75 28.84
N ILE A 217 14.03 17.98 27.83
CA ILE A 217 15.07 18.34 26.86
C ILE A 217 14.48 19.20 25.72
N LEU A 218 13.17 19.11 25.49
CA LEU A 218 12.51 19.82 24.40
C LEU A 218 12.22 21.28 24.79
N PRO A 219 12.37 22.24 23.87
CA PRO A 219 12.22 23.66 24.17
C PRO A 219 10.81 24.03 24.67
N ASN A 220 9.77 23.36 24.17
CA ASN A 220 8.37 23.57 24.55
C ASN A 220 7.73 22.33 25.18
N ALA A 221 8.53 21.42 25.74
CA ALA A 221 8.07 20.16 26.32
C ALA A 221 7.07 19.43 25.38
N ASP A 222 5.85 19.18 25.84
CA ASP A 222 4.78 18.47 25.13
C ASP A 222 4.11 19.28 24.01
N LEU A 223 4.27 20.61 24.01
CA LEU A 223 3.81 21.50 22.93
C LEU A 223 4.83 21.63 21.80
N THR A 224 5.97 20.96 21.90
CA THR A 224 6.97 20.95 20.83
C THR A 224 6.40 20.28 19.60
N GLU A 225 6.51 20.96 18.45
CA GLU A 225 6.13 20.38 17.16
C GLU A 225 7.11 19.27 16.77
N VAL A 226 6.56 18.10 16.47
CA VAL A 226 7.33 16.95 16.02
C VAL A 226 7.03 16.70 14.55
N SER A 227 8.10 16.56 13.77
CA SER A 227 8.03 16.11 12.38
C SER A 227 8.79 14.80 12.23
N ILE A 228 8.50 14.06 11.15
CA ILE A 228 9.14 12.76 10.83
C ILE A 228 10.68 12.86 10.82
N ILE A 229 11.21 14.03 10.43
CA ILE A 229 12.65 14.30 10.29
C ILE A 229 13.28 14.70 11.63
N ASN A 230 12.56 15.44 12.48
CA ASN A 230 13.13 16.03 13.70
C ASN A 230 12.91 15.20 14.96
N CYS A 231 12.24 14.05 14.87
CA CYS A 231 11.99 13.19 16.02
C CYS A 231 13.23 12.34 16.35
N LEU A 232 13.80 12.56 17.54
CA LEU A 232 14.90 11.78 18.10
C LEU A 232 14.53 10.29 18.15
N SER A 233 15.47 9.41 17.80
CA SER A 233 15.27 7.95 17.80
C SER A 233 14.81 7.41 19.16
N THR A 234 15.28 8.01 20.27
CA THR A 234 14.88 7.67 21.64
C THR A 234 13.43 8.02 21.93
N MET A 235 12.94 9.16 21.42
CA MET A 235 11.53 9.54 21.53
C MET A 235 10.65 8.60 20.70
N LYS A 236 11.09 8.12 19.53
CA LYS A 236 10.32 7.17 18.72
C LYS A 236 9.98 5.88 19.48
N ILE A 237 10.91 5.37 20.30
CA ILE A 237 10.72 4.13 21.09
C ILE A 237 9.77 4.36 22.27
N ARG A 238 9.80 5.54 22.91
CA ARG A 238 8.96 5.84 24.07
C ARG A 238 7.56 6.33 23.69
N LEU A 239 7.44 7.07 22.57
CA LEU A 239 6.17 7.38 21.92
C LEU A 239 5.43 6.12 21.46
N TRP A 240 6.18 5.06 21.18
CA TRP A 240 5.67 3.74 20.86
C TRP A 240 4.85 3.09 21.99
N ALA A 241 5.31 3.22 23.23
CA ALA A 241 4.60 2.70 24.40
C ALA A 241 3.31 3.50 24.70
N LEU A 242 3.28 4.77 24.29
CA LEU A 242 2.16 5.69 24.52
C LEU A 242 0.94 5.34 23.65
N LEU A 243 1.15 4.86 22.42
CA LEU A 243 0.07 4.38 21.55
C LEU A 243 -0.62 3.12 22.10
N CYS A 244 0.12 2.25 22.80
CA CYS A 244 -0.45 1.06 23.48
C CYS A 244 -1.37 1.44 24.66
N LEU A 245 -1.01 2.45 25.44
CA LEU A 245 -1.73 2.81 26.67
C LEU A 245 -2.95 3.69 26.42
N ASN A 246 -2.96 4.48 25.34
CA ASN A 246 -4.04 5.43 25.14
C ASN A 246 -5.33 4.83 24.51
N GLU A 247 -5.50 3.50 24.48
CA GLU A 247 -6.61 2.83 23.80
C GLU A 247 -6.85 3.43 22.41
N GLN A 248 -5.83 3.42 21.57
CA GLN A 248 -5.96 3.95 20.21
C GLN A 248 -6.92 3.06 19.44
N LYS A 249 -8.20 3.43 19.40
CA LYS A 249 -9.27 2.80 18.62
C LYS A 249 -9.03 3.03 17.13
N LEU A 250 -7.96 2.45 16.60
CA LEU A 250 -7.68 2.51 15.17
C LEU A 250 -8.60 1.54 14.41
N TYR A 251 -9.07 0.50 15.09
CA TYR A 251 -10.00 -0.49 14.56
C TYR A 251 -11.16 -0.66 15.54
N ARG A 252 -12.27 0.02 15.25
CA ARG A 252 -13.53 -0.14 15.98
C ARG A 252 -14.31 -1.26 15.33
N SER A 253 -14.64 -2.29 16.10
CA SER A 253 -15.69 -3.23 15.69
C SER A 253 -17.01 -2.47 15.74
N ALA A 254 -17.54 -2.11 14.57
CA ALA A 254 -18.91 -1.60 14.47
C ALA A 254 -19.92 -2.69 14.87
#